data_AF-A0A226DQ22-F1
#
_entry.id   AF-A0A226DQ22-F1
#
_cell.length_a   1.000
_cell.length_b   1.000
_cell.length_c   1.000
_cell.angle_alpha   90.00
_cell.angle_beta   90.00
_cell.angle_gamma   90.00
#
_symmetry.space_group_name_H-M   'P 1'
#
loop_
_entity.id
_entity.type
_entity.pdbx_description
1 polymer ?
#
loop_
_entity_poly.entity_id
_entity_poly.type
_entity_poly.pdbx_seq_one_letter_code
_entity_poly.pdbx_strand_id
1 'polypeptide(L)'
;MFKLLNLVMLTYFLAVSSHVYFGLMPLAKKLQGFVFCLIYFMLMGSSWNYDLDKAQIQMINTCLDFEAKILQGEKMLKTPQQAKAIIMFFYMLKHNYYLIPLAVLGLILLEPCTPPFHLSMSLSCSAIQWKGLIILIPFLETYICACFCYIGSAGIVYNLFAGISSLLNYFQLLER
;
A
#
# COMPACT_ATOMS: atom_id res chain seq x y z
N MET A 1 -13.49 1.50 -13.28
CA MET A 1 -12.09 1.93 -13.13
C MET A 1 -11.37 1.15 -12.03
N PHE A 2 -11.88 1.10 -10.78
CA PHE A 2 -11.26 0.34 -9.68
C PHE A 2 -11.06 -1.16 -9.94
N LYS A 3 -12.06 -1.86 -10.50
CA LYS A 3 -11.95 -3.28 -10.89
C LYS A 3 -10.80 -3.55 -11.88
N LEU A 4 -10.66 -2.67 -12.88
CA LEU A 4 -9.58 -2.78 -13.87
C LEU A 4 -8.22 -2.57 -13.21
N LEU A 5 -8.11 -1.61 -12.28
CA LEU A 5 -6.88 -1.36 -11.54
C LEU A 5 -6.47 -2.56 -10.66
N ASN A 6 -7.43 -3.18 -9.95
CA ASN A 6 -7.17 -4.39 -9.18
C ASN A 6 -6.72 -5.57 -10.06
N LEU A 7 -7.29 -5.70 -11.27
CA LEU A 7 -6.85 -6.71 -12.23
C LEU A 7 -5.41 -6.43 -12.70
N VAL A 8 -5.07 -5.18 -13.00
CA VAL A 8 -3.70 -4.78 -13.39
C VAL A 8 -2.69 -5.04 -12.25
N MET A 9 -3.07 -4.73 -11.01
CA MET A 9 -2.24 -5.02 -9.84
C MET A 9 -2.07 -6.53 -9.63
N LEU A 10 -3.14 -7.31 -9.83
CA LEU A 10 -3.08 -8.77 -9.74
C LEU A 10 -2.16 -9.35 -10.81
N THR A 11 -2.31 -8.94 -12.08
CA THR A 11 -1.45 -9.44 -13.17
C THR A 11 0.01 -9.05 -12.94
N TYR A 12 0.26 -7.83 -12.47
CA TYR A 12 1.59 -7.36 -12.08
C TYR A 12 2.19 -8.26 -10.98
N PHE A 13 1.45 -8.49 -9.90
CA PHE A 13 1.88 -9.34 -8.80
C PHE A 13 2.21 -10.76 -9.25
N LEU A 14 1.36 -11.36 -10.10
CA LEU A 14 1.58 -12.71 -10.62
C LEU A 14 2.80 -12.79 -11.53
N ALA A 15 3.01 -11.80 -12.40
CA ALA A 15 4.17 -11.73 -13.29
C ALA A 15 5.48 -11.65 -12.50
N VAL A 16 5.54 -10.71 -11.54
CA VAL A 16 6.66 -10.51 -10.65
C VAL A 16 6.96 -11.76 -9.82
N SER A 17 5.93 -12.35 -9.21
CA SER A 17 6.10 -13.53 -8.37
C SER A 17 6.62 -14.72 -9.20
N SER A 18 6.03 -14.94 -10.38
CA SER A 18 6.49 -15.98 -11.31
C SER A 18 7.96 -15.78 -11.67
N HIS A 19 8.38 -14.54 -11.91
CA HIS A 19 9.78 -14.22 -12.19
C HIS A 19 10.71 -14.51 -11.02
N VAL A 20 10.32 -14.17 -9.79
CA VAL A 20 11.13 -14.45 -8.59
C VAL A 20 11.29 -15.96 -8.36
N TYR A 21 10.22 -16.73 -8.54
CA TYR A 21 10.26 -18.19 -8.34
C TYR A 21 11.01 -18.93 -9.46
N PHE A 22 10.63 -18.70 -10.72
CA PHE A 22 11.15 -19.44 -11.87
C PHE A 22 12.39 -18.80 -12.51
N GLY A 23 12.70 -17.55 -12.18
CA GLY A 23 13.82 -16.82 -12.75
C GLY A 23 15.18 -17.40 -12.34
N LEU A 24 16.12 -17.33 -13.27
CA LEU A 24 17.54 -17.65 -13.08
C LEU A 24 18.23 -16.45 -12.39
N MET A 25 18.03 -16.32 -11.08
CA MET A 25 18.63 -15.26 -10.27
C MET A 25 19.50 -15.82 -9.14
N PRO A 26 20.53 -15.07 -8.71
CA PRO A 26 21.24 -15.36 -7.46
C PRO A 26 20.29 -15.39 -6.26
N LEU A 27 20.59 -16.24 -5.27
CA LEU A 27 19.76 -16.45 -4.08
C LEU A 27 19.45 -15.14 -3.33
N ALA A 28 20.43 -14.23 -3.22
CA ALA A 28 20.26 -12.95 -2.55
C ALA A 28 19.17 -12.08 -3.22
N LYS A 29 19.14 -12.05 -4.56
CA LYS A 29 18.14 -11.30 -5.34
C LYS A 29 16.76 -11.98 -5.25
N LYS A 30 16.70 -13.32 -5.17
CA LYS A 30 15.46 -14.05 -4.90
C LYS A 30 14.86 -13.72 -3.52
N LEU A 31 15.69 -13.68 -2.47
CA LEU A 31 15.25 -13.30 -1.13
C LEU A 31 14.71 -11.86 -1.10
N GLN A 32 15.41 -10.93 -1.76
CA GLN A 32 14.94 -9.55 -1.90
C GLN A 32 13.57 -9.50 -2.60
N GLY A 33 13.43 -10.15 -3.76
CA GLY A 33 12.17 -10.21 -4.50
C GLY A 33 11.03 -10.85 -3.71
N PHE A 34 11.32 -11.90 -2.92
CA PHE A 34 10.33 -12.60 -2.10
C PHE A 34 9.72 -11.69 -1.03
N VAL A 35 10.51 -10.82 -0.39
CA VAL A 35 9.98 -9.83 0.57
C VAL A 35 8.95 -8.92 -0.10
N PHE A 36 9.23 -8.44 -1.31
CA PHE A 36 8.26 -7.63 -2.05
C PHE A 36 7.02 -8.42 -2.47
N CYS A 37 7.16 -9.70 -2.86
CA CYS A 37 6.03 -10.57 -3.13
C CYS A 37 5.10 -10.70 -1.91
N LEU A 38 5.65 -10.88 -0.70
CA LEU A 38 4.84 -10.94 0.53
C LEU A 38 4.12 -9.62 0.79
N ILE A 39 4.79 -8.48 0.59
CA ILE A 39 4.19 -7.16 0.74
C ILE A 39 3.03 -6.99 -0.25
N TYR A 40 3.25 -7.31 -1.53
CA TYR A 40 2.20 -7.22 -2.55
C TYR A 40 1.05 -8.19 -2.28
N PHE A 41 1.32 -9.39 -1.79
CA PHE A 41 0.27 -10.34 -1.40
C PHE A 41 -0.61 -9.78 -0.28
N MET A 42 -0.01 -9.21 0.77
CA MET A 42 -0.76 -8.59 1.87
C MET A 42 -1.58 -7.37 1.39
N LEU A 43 -0.99 -6.51 0.56
CA LEU A 43 -1.66 -5.33 -0.01
C LEU A 43 -2.77 -5.71 -1.00
N MET A 44 -2.58 -6.76 -1.81
CA MET A 44 -3.64 -7.30 -2.67
C MET A 44 -4.79 -7.86 -1.84
N GLY A 45 -4.48 -8.66 -0.81
CA GLY A 45 -5.49 -9.25 0.05
C GLY A 45 -6.34 -8.20 0.76
N SER A 46 -5.72 -7.11 1.25
CA SER A 46 -6.44 -6.01 1.91
C SER A 46 -7.23 -5.11 0.95
N SER A 47 -6.79 -5.00 -0.30
CA SER A 47 -7.43 -4.18 -1.35
C SER A 47 -8.45 -4.95 -2.17
N TRP A 48 -8.61 -6.26 -1.95
CA TRP A 48 -9.50 -7.12 -2.71
C TRP A 48 -10.98 -6.82 -2.40
N ASN A 49 -11.47 -5.74 -2.98
CA ASN A 49 -12.85 -5.30 -2.88
C ASN A 49 -13.47 -5.25 -4.28
N TYR A 50 -13.69 -6.44 -4.87
CA TYR A 50 -14.23 -6.54 -6.22
C TYR A 50 -15.69 -6.06 -6.28
N ASP A 51 -16.47 -6.27 -5.23
CA ASP A 51 -17.88 -5.87 -5.17
C ASP A 51 -18.10 -4.40 -4.77
N LEU A 52 -17.01 -3.62 -4.61
CA LEU A 52 -17.05 -2.19 -4.28
C LEU A 52 -17.87 -1.91 -3.02
N ASP A 53 -17.62 -2.69 -1.96
CA ASP A 53 -18.25 -2.46 -0.67
C ASP A 53 -17.93 -1.03 -0.18
N LYS A 54 -18.98 -0.31 0.20
CA LYS A 54 -18.94 1.10 0.63
C LYS A 54 -18.51 1.24 2.08
N ALA A 55 -18.44 0.14 2.84
CA ALA A 55 -18.11 0.13 4.26
C ALA A 55 -16.80 0.88 4.58
N GLN A 56 -15.77 0.71 3.74
CA GLN A 56 -14.47 1.38 3.91
C GLN A 56 -14.57 2.91 3.86
N ILE A 57 -15.27 3.43 2.86
CA ILE A 57 -15.42 4.88 2.67
C ILE A 57 -16.35 5.48 3.72
N GLN A 58 -17.43 4.78 4.06
CA GLN A 58 -18.38 5.24 5.09
C GLN A 58 -17.73 5.34 6.47
N MET A 59 -16.85 4.40 6.83
CA MET A 59 -16.15 4.45 8.11
C MET A 59 -15.13 5.59 8.17
N ILE A 60 -14.36 5.83 7.10
CA ILE A 60 -13.46 7.00 7.02
C ILE A 60 -14.26 8.30 7.18
N ASN A 61 -15.39 8.42 6.48
CA ASN A 61 -16.26 9.60 6.61
C ASN A 61 -16.83 9.74 8.02
N THR A 62 -17.20 8.63 8.68
CA THR A 62 -17.69 8.66 10.06
C THR A 62 -16.60 9.09 11.04
N CYS A 63 -15.35 8.64 10.84
CA CYS A 63 -14.21 9.10 11.65
C CYS A 63 -13.95 10.61 11.45
N LEU A 64 -14.00 11.10 10.21
CA LEU A 64 -13.84 12.52 9.91
C LEU A 64 -14.97 13.37 10.48
N ASP A 65 -16.21 12.90 10.39
CA ASP A 65 -17.38 13.56 10.98
C ASP A 65 -17.31 13.57 12.51
N PHE A 66 -16.81 12.50 13.13
CA PHE A 66 -16.58 12.44 14.57
C PHE A 66 -15.50 13.46 14.99
N GLU A 67 -14.39 13.54 14.26
CA GLU A 67 -13.34 14.53 14.50
C GLU A 67 -13.87 15.96 14.34
N ALA A 68 -14.63 16.23 13.28
CA ALA A 68 -15.23 17.56 13.02
C ALA A 68 -16.23 17.97 14.11
N LYS A 69 -17.07 17.04 14.59
CA LYS A 69 -18.05 17.29 15.66
C LYS A 69 -17.37 17.53 17.02
N ILE A 70 -16.30 16.80 17.34
CA ILE A 70 -15.47 17.07 18.53
C ILE A 70 -14.80 18.45 18.45
N LEU A 71 -14.36 18.88 17.27
CA LEU A 71 -13.74 20.19 17.08
C LEU A 71 -14.75 21.35 17.20
N GLN A 72 -16.03 21.13 16.89
CA GLN A 72 -17.08 22.16 16.94
C GLN A 72 -17.81 22.27 18.28
N GLY A 73 -17.86 21.20 19.08
CA GLY A 73 -18.56 21.15 20.36
C GLY A 73 -17.61 21.02 21.56
N GLU A 74 -17.39 22.13 22.26
CA GLU A 74 -16.88 22.21 23.65
C GLU A 74 -15.40 21.88 23.99
N LYS A 75 -14.75 22.91 24.56
CA LYS A 75 -13.74 22.92 25.64
C LYS A 75 -12.88 21.67 25.79
N MET A 76 -11.65 21.73 25.27
CA MET A 76 -10.46 21.01 25.77
C MET A 76 -10.74 19.66 26.48
N LEU A 77 -11.48 18.76 25.84
CA LEU A 77 -11.40 17.35 26.20
C LEU A 77 -9.95 16.96 25.97
N LYS A 78 -9.21 16.70 27.06
CA LYS A 78 -7.81 16.25 26.99
C LYS A 78 -7.78 15.10 26.00
N THR A 79 -7.22 15.37 24.81
CA THR A 79 -7.19 14.40 23.73
C THR A 79 -6.54 13.15 24.29
N PRO A 80 -7.26 12.02 24.37
CA PRO A 80 -6.70 10.82 24.98
C PRO A 80 -5.42 10.47 24.25
N GLN A 81 -4.41 9.99 24.97
CA GLN A 81 -3.10 9.67 24.40
C GLN A 81 -3.21 8.73 23.18
N GLN A 82 -4.22 7.88 23.18
CA GLN A 82 -4.61 7.02 22.06
C GLN A 82 -4.97 7.80 20.79
N ALA A 83 -5.77 8.86 20.88
CA ALA A 83 -6.14 9.68 19.73
C ALA A 83 -4.95 10.45 19.14
N LYS A 84 -4.03 10.94 19.97
CA LYS A 84 -2.78 11.55 19.50
C LYS A 84 -1.90 10.55 18.74
N ALA A 85 -1.80 9.30 19.23
CA ALA A 85 -1.06 8.24 18.56
C ALA A 85 -1.66 7.88 17.19
N ILE A 86 -2.99 7.81 17.10
CA ILE A 86 -3.72 7.54 15.85
C ILE A 86 -3.47 8.66 14.82
N ILE A 87 -3.55 9.92 15.23
CA ILE A 87 -3.26 11.06 14.35
C ILE A 87 -1.81 11.02 13.85
N MET A 88 -0.85 10.78 14.74
CA MET A 88 0.57 10.64 14.36
C MET A 88 0.78 9.49 13.36
N PHE A 89 0.11 8.36 13.58
CA PHE A 89 0.13 7.22 12.67
C PHE A 89 -0.40 7.59 11.27
N PHE A 90 -1.51 8.30 11.17
CA PHE A 90 -2.02 8.78 9.88
C PHE A 90 -1.06 9.76 9.18
N TYR A 91 -0.41 10.65 9.94
CA TYR A 91 0.63 11.52 9.37
C TYR A 91 1.82 10.72 8.81
N MET A 92 2.30 9.71 9.55
CA MET A 92 3.36 8.83 9.07
C MET A 92 2.92 8.04 7.84
N LEU A 93 1.70 7.50 7.82
CA LEU A 93 1.15 6.80 6.65
C LEU A 93 1.11 7.70 5.42
N LYS A 94 0.58 8.92 5.57
CA LYS A 94 0.50 9.90 4.48
C LYS A 94 1.87 10.18 3.87
N HIS A 95 2.91 10.32 4.70
CA HIS A 95 4.25 10.54 4.20
C HIS A 95 4.83 9.31 3.48
N ASN A 96 4.63 8.12 4.06
CA ASN A 96 5.07 6.85 3.47
C ASN A 96 4.43 6.57 2.10
N TYR A 97 3.20 7.01 1.86
CA TYR A 97 2.52 6.86 0.56
C TYR A 97 3.28 7.50 -0.60
N TYR A 98 4.01 8.59 -0.34
CA TYR A 98 4.82 9.25 -1.37
C TYR A 98 6.27 8.78 -1.32
N LEU A 99 6.81 8.56 -0.12
CA LEU A 99 8.22 8.20 0.05
C LEU A 99 8.53 6.83 -0.57
N ILE A 100 7.66 5.83 -0.39
CA ILE A 100 7.90 4.46 -0.89
C ILE A 100 7.95 4.41 -2.43
N PRO A 101 6.98 4.94 -3.18
CA PRO A 101 7.06 4.98 -4.64
C PRO A 101 8.26 5.80 -5.15
N LEU A 102 8.60 6.91 -4.49
CA LEU A 102 9.79 7.70 -4.85
C LEU A 102 11.09 6.91 -4.63
N ALA A 103 11.18 6.16 -3.52
CA ALA A 103 12.32 5.28 -3.26
C ALA A 103 12.41 4.16 -4.30
N VAL A 104 11.28 3.59 -4.72
CA VAL A 104 11.21 2.61 -5.81
C VAL A 104 11.69 3.22 -7.13
N LEU A 105 11.24 4.43 -7.49
CA LEU A 105 11.71 5.13 -8.67
C LEU A 105 13.23 5.33 -8.64
N GLY A 106 13.76 5.80 -7.51
CA GLY A 106 15.20 5.98 -7.31
C GLY A 106 15.97 4.67 -7.46
N LEU A 107 15.47 3.58 -6.87
CA LEU A 107 16.08 2.26 -6.97
C LEU A 107 16.12 1.74 -8.41
N ILE A 108 15.03 1.94 -9.18
CA ILE A 108 14.98 1.52 -10.59
C ILE A 108 15.94 2.34 -11.46
N LEU A 109 16.05 3.65 -11.21
CA LEU A 109 16.94 4.53 -11.97
C LEU A 109 18.42 4.24 -11.71
N LEU A 110 18.77 3.82 -10.48
CA LEU A 110 20.13 3.46 -10.08
C LEU A 110 20.50 2.02 -10.45
N GLU A 111 19.62 1.06 -10.17
CA GLU A 111 19.83 -0.37 -10.42
C GLU A 111 18.58 -1.02 -11.08
N PRO A 112 18.43 -0.93 -12.41
CA PRO A 112 17.26 -1.47 -13.12
C PRO A 112 17.14 -3.01 -13.05
N CYS A 113 18.23 -3.70 -12.71
CA CYS A 113 18.28 -5.15 -12.53
C CYS A 113 17.77 -5.62 -11.15
N THR A 114 17.41 -4.71 -10.25
CA THR A 114 16.99 -5.10 -8.90
C THR A 114 15.56 -5.64 -8.91
N PRO A 115 15.30 -6.87 -8.41
CA PRO A 115 13.94 -7.38 -8.28
C PRO A 115 13.19 -6.56 -7.22
N PRO A 116 11.87 -6.39 -7.33
CA PRO A 116 10.92 -7.18 -8.11
C PRO A 116 10.50 -6.60 -9.48
N PHE A 117 11.14 -5.53 -9.98
CA PHE A 117 10.59 -4.73 -11.08
C PHE A 117 10.65 -5.42 -12.46
N HIS A 118 9.79 -5.05 -13.42
CA HIS A 118 9.78 -5.66 -14.76
C HIS A 118 11.11 -5.53 -15.48
N LEU A 119 11.86 -4.46 -15.25
CA LEU A 119 13.19 -4.30 -15.86
C LEU A 119 14.17 -5.39 -15.44
N SER A 120 14.00 -5.97 -14.24
CA SER A 120 14.76 -7.14 -13.77
C SER A 120 14.41 -8.43 -14.52
N MET A 121 13.32 -8.45 -15.32
CA MET A 121 12.95 -9.57 -16.19
C MET A 121 13.71 -9.56 -17.51
N SER A 122 14.26 -8.42 -17.90
CA SER A 122 15.03 -8.30 -19.14
C SER A 122 16.43 -8.89 -18.97
N LEU A 123 16.85 -9.71 -19.92
CA LEU A 123 18.22 -10.25 -19.98
C LEU A 123 19.28 -9.14 -20.13
N SER A 124 18.89 -8.00 -20.69
CA SER A 124 19.78 -6.87 -20.98
C SER A 124 19.63 -5.73 -19.95
N CYS A 125 19.16 -6.02 -18.73
CA CYS A 125 18.88 -5.00 -17.71
C CYS A 125 20.10 -4.12 -17.39
N SER A 126 21.31 -4.67 -17.44
CA SER A 126 22.56 -3.95 -17.12
C SER A 126 23.02 -2.98 -18.22
N ALA A 127 22.53 -3.15 -19.45
CA ALA A 127 22.91 -2.35 -20.61
C ALA A 127 21.83 -1.33 -21.00
N ILE A 128 20.81 -1.12 -20.15
CA ILE A 128 19.72 -0.18 -20.44
C ILE A 128 20.27 1.25 -20.50
N GLN A 129 20.08 1.89 -21.65
CA GLN A 129 20.24 3.34 -21.79
C GLN A 129 18.86 4.00 -21.66
N TRP A 130 18.76 5.02 -20.80
CA TRP A 130 17.53 5.79 -20.58
C TRP A 130 17.21 6.72 -21.77
N LYS A 131 16.99 6.15 -22.96
CA LYS A 131 16.66 6.87 -24.19
C LYS A 131 15.29 6.45 -24.73
N GLY A 132 14.55 7.41 -25.26
CA GLY A 132 13.24 7.17 -25.88
C GLY A 132 12.18 6.69 -24.88
N LEU A 133 11.32 5.76 -25.32
CA LEU A 133 10.16 5.28 -24.54
C LEU A 133 10.53 4.38 -23.34
N ILE A 134 11.78 3.94 -23.22
CA ILE A 134 12.22 3.06 -22.12
C ILE A 134 12.08 3.76 -20.75
N ILE A 135 12.22 5.10 -20.72
CA ILE A 135 12.04 5.89 -19.49
C ILE A 135 10.61 5.81 -18.93
N LEU A 136 9.62 5.45 -19.76
CA LEU A 136 8.23 5.33 -19.32
C LEU A 136 8.02 4.14 -18.38
N ILE A 137 8.86 3.10 -18.49
CA ILE A 137 8.75 1.88 -17.68
C ILE A 137 8.94 2.19 -16.18
N PRO A 138 10.02 2.87 -15.73
CA PRO A 138 10.16 3.31 -14.34
C PRO A 138 8.97 4.13 -13.82
N PHE A 139 8.40 5.02 -14.63
CA PHE A 139 7.22 5.80 -14.23
C PHE A 139 5.98 4.93 -14.07
N LEU A 140 5.77 3.96 -14.96
CA LEU A 140 4.66 3.01 -14.87
C LEU A 140 4.81 2.12 -13.64
N GLU A 141 6.01 1.61 -13.37
CA GLU A 141 6.35 0.82 -12.18
C GLU A 141 6.08 1.61 -10.90
N THR A 142 6.52 2.87 -10.87
CA THR A 142 6.29 3.78 -9.74
C THR A 142 4.80 4.06 -9.54
N TYR A 143 4.05 4.22 -10.63
CA TYR A 143 2.60 4.41 -10.58
C TYR A 143 1.89 3.19 -10.02
N ILE A 144 2.22 1.98 -10.50
CA ILE A 144 1.64 0.73 -9.98
C ILE A 144 1.99 0.58 -8.49
N CYS A 145 3.23 0.84 -8.10
CA CYS A 145 3.64 0.83 -6.69
C CYS A 145 2.85 1.83 -5.84
N ALA A 146 2.63 3.05 -6.35
CA ALA A 146 1.79 4.04 -5.68
C ALA A 146 0.34 3.56 -5.53
N CYS A 147 -0.22 2.86 -6.52
CA CYS A 147 -1.55 2.24 -6.40
C CYS A 147 -1.59 1.16 -5.32
N PHE A 148 -0.59 0.26 -5.28
CA PHE A 148 -0.46 -0.73 -4.21
C PHE A 148 -0.38 -0.09 -2.82
N CYS A 149 0.48 0.92 -2.66
CA CYS A 149 0.63 1.63 -1.41
C CYS A 149 -0.66 2.33 -1.01
N TYR A 150 -1.30 3.07 -1.91
CA TYR A 150 -2.49 3.86 -1.59
C TYR A 150 -3.71 2.97 -1.28
N ILE A 151 -4.03 2.04 -2.19
CA ILE A 151 -5.25 1.22 -2.09
C ILE A 151 -5.07 0.12 -1.04
N GLY A 152 -3.94 -0.58 -1.07
CA GLY A 152 -3.68 -1.70 -0.16
C GLY A 152 -3.56 -1.26 1.30
N SER A 153 -2.81 -0.19 1.57
CA SER A 153 -2.64 0.28 2.96
C SER A 153 -3.93 0.86 3.53
N ALA A 154 -4.73 1.57 2.73
CA ALA A 154 -6.03 2.07 3.18
C ALA A 154 -6.94 0.92 3.65
N GLY A 155 -6.94 -0.21 2.92
CA GLY A 155 -7.66 -1.41 3.33
C GLY A 155 -7.14 -2.01 4.65
N ILE A 156 -5.82 -2.08 4.84
CA ILE A 156 -5.22 -2.59 6.10
C ILE A 156 -5.60 -1.69 7.27
N VAL A 157 -5.44 -0.38 7.10
CA VAL A 157 -5.71 0.63 8.12
C VAL A 157 -7.19 0.61 8.49
N TYR A 158 -8.09 0.51 7.50
CA TYR A 158 -9.51 0.32 7.73
C TYR A 158 -9.79 -0.94 8.56
N ASN A 159 -9.29 -2.10 8.15
CA ASN A 159 -9.57 -3.36 8.84
C ASN A 159 -9.07 -3.32 10.30
N LEU A 160 -7.93 -2.67 10.54
CA LEU A 160 -7.40 -2.47 11.89
C LEU A 160 -8.33 -1.58 12.74
N PHE A 161 -8.75 -0.43 12.22
CA PHE A 161 -9.63 0.48 12.96
C PHE A 161 -11.03 -0.07 13.16
N ALA A 162 -11.58 -0.74 12.15
CA ALA A 162 -12.84 -1.46 12.27
C ALA A 162 -12.76 -2.53 13.37
N GLY A 163 -11.71 -3.35 13.36
CA GLY A 163 -11.48 -4.38 14.38
C GLY A 163 -11.36 -3.80 15.80
N ILE A 164 -10.56 -2.73 15.97
CA ILE A 164 -10.42 -2.05 17.26
C ILE A 164 -11.76 -1.47 17.73
N SER A 165 -12.49 -0.77 16.84
CA SER A 165 -13.78 -0.18 17.18
C SER A 165 -14.81 -1.23 17.57
N SER A 166 -14.86 -2.36 16.86
CA SER A 166 -15.74 -3.48 17.20
C SER A 166 -15.41 -4.06 18.57
N LEU A 167 -14.12 -4.33 18.86
CA LEU A 167 -13.68 -4.85 20.15
C LEU A 167 -14.03 -3.91 21.31
N LEU A 168 -13.80 -2.61 21.14
CA LEU A 168 -14.15 -1.61 22.16
C LEU A 168 -15.66 -1.58 22.44
N ASN A 169 -16.49 -1.67 21.39
CA ASN A 169 -17.94 -1.74 21.56
C ASN A 169 -18.39 -3.02 22.28
N TYR A 170 -17.75 -4.16 22.00
CA TYR A 170 -18.02 -5.40 22.72
C TYR A 170 -17.68 -5.30 24.22
N PHE A 171 -16.55 -4.68 24.57
CA PHE A 171 -16.20 -4.46 25.98
C PHE A 171 -17.20 -3.55 26.69
N GLN A 172 -17.65 -2.47 26.04
CA GLN A 172 -18.67 -1.59 26.62
C GLN A 172 -20.02 -2.29 26.84
N LEU A 173 -20.38 -3.24 25.98
CA LEU A 173 -21.58 -4.06 26.15
C LEU A 173 -21.44 -5.09 27.27
N LEU A 174 -20.24 -5.63 27.50
CA LEU A 174 -19.96 -6.60 28.56
C LEU A 174 -19.81 -5.96 29.95
N GLU A 175 -19.37 -4.70 30.01
CA GLU A 175 -19.30 -3.92 31.26
C GLU A 175 -20.68 -3.41 31.74
N ARG A 176 -21.72 -3.54 30.91
CA ARG A 176 -23.08 -3.08 31.19
C ARG A 176 -23.99 -4.21 31.66
#